data_AF-A0A4R0JSK3-F1
#
_entry.id   AF-A0A4R0JSK3-F1
#
_cell.length_a   1.000
_cell.length_b   1.000
_cell.length_c   1.000
_cell.angle_alpha   90.00
_cell.angle_beta   90.00
_cell.angle_gamma   90.00
#
_symmetry.space_group_name_H-M   'P 1'
#
loop_
_entity.id
_entity.type
_entity.pdbx_description
1 polymer ?
#
loop_
_entity_poly.entity_id
_entity_poly.type
_entity_poly.pdbx_seq_one_letter_code
_entity_poly.pdbx_strand_id
1 'polypeptide(L)'
;MTTPDTRRAYEKDQEEWISAEQAAAVLGVSESTVHRMARRGLIERGPGYRKYHRPALEALRGRGEPIPLGVAARILRRPATEVRALLAAGELSHSANATFPVFRREVEQYAEAHPPPVPSSARPAQVNAKQAAGLLGLPRRTVLRLAREGRLPCERDSRGRYWFRPDHFALYLRAREAEQQQDVGA
;
A
#
# COMPACT_ATOMS: atom_id res chain seq x y z
N MET A 1 -56.58 12.51 15.82
CA MET A 1 -56.45 11.08 15.47
C MET A 1 -55.09 10.89 14.84
N THR A 2 -54.10 10.45 15.61
CA THR A 2 -52.74 10.18 15.13
C THR A 2 -52.70 8.75 14.63
N THR A 3 -52.46 8.57 13.33
CA THR A 3 -52.51 7.27 12.65
C THR A 3 -51.52 6.29 13.30
N PRO A 4 -51.93 5.06 13.69
CA PRO A 4 -51.05 4.10 14.38
C PRO A 4 -49.74 3.77 13.63
N ASP A 5 -49.67 4.08 12.34
CA ASP A 5 -48.48 3.96 11.49
C ASP A 5 -47.33 4.91 11.91
N THR A 6 -47.67 6.14 12.35
CA THR A 6 -46.64 7.12 12.77
C THR A 6 -45.91 6.76 14.06
N ARG A 7 -46.53 5.98 14.96
CA ARG A 7 -45.89 5.57 16.22
C ARG A 7 -44.83 4.48 16.02
N ARG A 8 -45.11 3.50 15.14
CA ARG A 8 -44.15 2.44 14.79
C ARG A 8 -42.94 2.97 14.02
N ALA A 9 -43.14 3.96 13.15
CA ALA A 9 -42.05 4.64 12.47
C ALA A 9 -41.15 5.38 13.47
N TYR A 10 -41.74 6.09 14.44
CA TYR A 10 -40.99 6.81 15.47
C TYR A 10 -40.21 5.89 16.42
N GLU A 11 -40.77 4.73 16.78
CA GLU A 11 -40.11 3.74 17.64
C GLU A 11 -38.92 3.08 16.92
N LYS A 12 -39.05 2.76 15.62
CA LYS A 12 -37.92 2.29 14.80
C LYS A 12 -36.82 3.32 14.65
N ASP A 13 -37.18 4.58 14.39
CA ASP A 13 -36.20 5.67 14.31
C ASP A 13 -35.44 5.83 15.63
N GLN A 14 -36.09 5.64 16.79
CA GLN A 14 -35.40 5.72 18.08
C GLN A 14 -34.46 4.53 18.36
N GLU A 15 -34.80 3.33 17.90
CA GLU A 15 -33.93 2.14 18.01
C GLU A 15 -32.68 2.23 17.12
N GLU A 16 -32.75 3.06 16.07
CA GLU A 16 -31.69 3.22 15.09
C GLU A 16 -30.56 4.14 15.56
N TRP A 17 -30.85 5.09 16.45
CA TRP A 17 -29.87 6.07 16.93
C TRP A 17 -29.37 5.76 18.34
N ILE A 18 -28.14 5.27 18.44
CA ILE A 18 -27.51 4.85 19.70
C ILE A 18 -26.57 5.91 20.28
N SER A 19 -26.26 5.79 21.57
CA SER A 19 -25.34 6.69 22.27
C SER A 19 -23.88 6.48 21.85
N ALA A 20 -22.98 7.40 22.27
CA ALA A 20 -21.54 7.25 22.06
C ALA A 20 -20.96 5.99 22.70
N GLU A 21 -21.43 5.66 23.91
CA GLU A 21 -21.04 4.47 24.67
C GLU A 21 -21.46 3.18 23.94
N GLN A 22 -22.71 3.12 23.48
CA GLN A 22 -23.21 2.00 22.70
C GLN A 22 -22.47 1.88 21.36
N ALA A 23 -22.21 2.99 20.68
CA ALA A 23 -21.43 3.01 19.45
C ALA A 23 -19.99 2.51 19.67
N ALA A 24 -19.38 2.89 20.79
CA ALA A 24 -18.07 2.41 21.22
C ALA A 24 -18.06 0.90 21.43
N ALA A 25 -19.09 0.36 22.09
CA ALA A 25 -19.27 -1.08 22.28
C ALA A 25 -19.47 -1.83 20.95
N VAL A 26 -20.26 -1.29 20.02
CA VAL A 26 -20.48 -1.88 18.68
C VAL A 26 -19.17 -1.96 17.90
N LEU A 27 -18.38 -0.89 17.91
CA LEU A 27 -17.13 -0.80 17.15
C LEU A 27 -15.92 -1.44 17.86
N GLY A 28 -16.01 -1.72 19.16
CA GLY A 28 -14.89 -2.19 19.98
C GLY A 28 -13.80 -1.14 20.19
N VAL A 29 -14.17 0.15 20.26
CA VAL A 29 -13.25 1.28 20.47
C VAL A 29 -13.71 2.16 21.62
N SER A 30 -12.90 3.14 22.05
CA SER A 30 -13.32 4.10 23.08
C SER A 30 -14.30 5.16 22.56
N GLU A 31 -15.14 5.73 23.43
CA GLU A 31 -16.04 6.86 23.10
C GLU A 31 -15.28 8.05 22.49
N SER A 32 -14.10 8.37 23.01
CA SER A 32 -13.21 9.40 22.45
C SER A 32 -12.84 9.11 20.99
N THR A 33 -12.66 7.84 20.64
CA THR A 33 -12.40 7.40 19.26
C THR A 33 -13.65 7.57 18.41
N VAL A 34 -14.84 7.19 18.91
CA VAL A 34 -16.13 7.41 18.22
C VAL A 34 -16.32 8.90 17.92
N HIS A 35 -16.10 9.79 18.91
CA HIS A 35 -16.18 11.23 18.71
C HIS A 35 -15.20 11.75 17.66
N ARG A 36 -13.97 11.22 17.65
CA ARG A 36 -12.95 11.56 16.65
C ARG A 36 -13.35 11.09 15.26
N MET A 37 -13.90 9.88 15.13
CA MET A 37 -14.42 9.35 13.87
C MET A 37 -15.56 10.20 13.34
N ALA A 38 -16.50 10.59 14.20
CA ALA A 38 -17.61 11.47 13.84
C ALA A 38 -17.15 12.86 13.39
N ARG A 39 -16.18 13.47 14.09
CA ARG A 39 -15.56 14.75 13.68
C ARG A 39 -14.87 14.66 12.32
N ARG A 40 -14.40 13.47 11.94
CA ARG A 40 -13.72 13.20 10.67
C ARG A 40 -14.68 12.72 9.57
N GLY A 41 -15.99 12.70 9.82
CA GLY A 41 -16.99 12.24 8.85
C GLY A 41 -16.95 10.75 8.55
N LEU A 42 -16.34 9.92 9.42
CA LEU A 42 -16.28 8.47 9.24
C LEU A 42 -17.56 7.75 9.66
N ILE A 43 -18.34 8.36 10.55
CA ILE A 43 -19.61 7.83 11.03
C ILE A 43 -20.64 8.96 11.02
N GLU A 44 -21.87 8.61 10.72
CA GLU A 44 -22.98 9.55 10.64
C GLU A 44 -23.42 10.01 12.04
N ARG A 45 -23.73 11.30 12.14
CA ARG A 45 -24.23 11.93 13.37
C ARG A 45 -25.72 12.17 13.24
N GLY A 46 -26.47 11.74 14.25
CA GLY A 46 -27.92 11.81 14.24
C GLY A 46 -28.50 13.14 14.69
N PRO A 47 -29.84 13.24 14.64
CA PRO A 47 -30.59 14.37 15.18
C PRO A 47 -30.49 14.35 16.70
N GLY A 48 -29.59 15.19 17.24
CA GLY A 48 -29.39 15.36 18.67
C GLY A 48 -27.94 15.23 19.11
N TYR A 49 -27.71 15.50 20.39
CA TYR A 49 -26.37 15.47 20.95
C TYR A 49 -25.87 14.02 21.07
N ARG A 50 -24.77 13.72 20.36
CA ARG A 50 -24.01 12.46 20.46
C ARG A 50 -24.82 11.18 20.15
N LYS A 51 -25.75 11.26 19.21
CA LYS A 51 -26.44 10.08 18.65
C LYS A 51 -25.76 9.62 17.37
N TYR A 52 -25.70 8.30 17.17
CA TYR A 52 -25.04 7.67 16.03
C TYR A 52 -25.89 6.57 15.42
N HIS A 53 -25.82 6.45 14.10
CA HIS A 53 -26.66 5.52 13.35
C HIS A 53 -26.15 4.09 13.52
N ARG A 54 -26.88 3.25 14.25
CA ARG A 54 -26.47 1.88 14.60
C ARG A 54 -26.23 1.01 13.35
N PRO A 55 -27.11 0.94 12.34
CA PRO A 55 -26.86 0.14 11.15
C PRO A 55 -25.58 0.54 10.41
N ALA A 56 -25.27 1.85 10.37
CA ALA A 56 -24.04 2.34 9.75
C ALA A 56 -22.80 1.90 10.54
N LEU A 57 -22.88 1.88 11.87
CA LEU A 57 -21.79 1.43 12.74
C LEU A 57 -21.56 -0.08 12.63
N GLU A 58 -22.63 -0.88 12.55
CA GLU A 58 -22.52 -2.33 12.35
C GLU A 58 -21.95 -2.66 10.96
N ALA A 59 -22.37 -1.94 9.91
CA ALA A 59 -21.77 -2.04 8.59
C ALA A 59 -20.27 -1.67 8.62
N LEU A 60 -19.91 -0.60 9.34
CA LEU A 60 -18.52 -0.18 9.50
C LEU A 60 -17.68 -1.22 10.25
N ARG A 61 -18.22 -1.80 11.34
CA ARG A 61 -17.59 -2.90 12.08
C ARG A 61 -17.31 -4.08 11.14
N GLY A 62 -18.25 -4.39 10.26
CA GLY A 62 -18.10 -5.40 9.23
C GLY A 62 -16.90 -5.16 8.31
N ARG A 63 -16.56 -3.90 8.01
CA ARG A 63 -15.45 -3.51 7.12
C ARG A 63 -14.10 -3.43 7.84
N GLY A 64 -14.08 -3.39 9.17
CA GLY A 64 -12.87 -3.33 9.99
C GLY A 64 -12.32 -1.90 10.17
N GLU A 65 -11.11 -1.80 10.72
CA GLU A 65 -10.49 -0.50 11.04
C GLU A 65 -10.01 0.24 9.76
N PRO A 66 -10.25 1.56 9.63
CA PRO A 66 -9.60 2.37 8.61
C PRO A 66 -8.08 2.40 8.81
N ILE A 67 -7.32 2.06 7.78
CA ILE A 67 -5.85 2.02 7.81
C ILE A 67 -5.23 3.02 6.81
N PRO A 68 -4.02 3.53 7.09
CA PRO A 68 -3.31 4.38 6.13
C PRO A 68 -2.78 3.56 4.94
N LEU A 69 -2.60 4.20 3.77
CA LEU A 69 -2.13 3.55 2.54
C LEU A 69 -0.84 2.74 2.72
N GLY A 70 0.08 3.22 3.56
CA GLY A 70 1.34 2.53 3.82
C GLY A 70 1.16 1.17 4.53
N VAL A 71 0.13 1.03 5.37
CA VAL A 71 -0.22 -0.25 6.00
C VAL A 71 -0.90 -1.16 4.98
N ALA A 72 -1.85 -0.63 4.20
CA ALA A 72 -2.50 -1.38 3.14
C ALA A 72 -1.51 -1.93 2.10
N ALA A 73 -0.54 -1.11 1.69
CA ALA A 73 0.55 -1.50 0.79
C ALA A 73 1.34 -2.71 1.32
N ARG A 74 1.60 -2.76 2.64
CA ARG A 74 2.28 -3.91 3.25
C ARG A 74 1.42 -5.17 3.24
N ILE A 75 0.14 -5.05 3.56
CA ILE A 75 -0.82 -6.18 3.54
C ILE A 75 -0.89 -6.76 2.12
N LEU A 76 -1.07 -5.88 1.12
CA LEU A 76 -1.15 -6.28 -0.30
C LEU A 76 0.18 -6.70 -0.90
N ARG A 77 1.30 -6.47 -0.21
CA ARG A 77 2.67 -6.59 -0.73
C ARG A 77 2.88 -5.85 -2.06
N ARG A 78 2.25 -4.68 -2.20
CA ARG A 78 2.28 -3.82 -3.40
C ARG A 78 2.73 -2.41 -3.03
N PRO A 79 3.36 -1.65 -3.94
CA PRO A 79 3.69 -0.25 -3.70
C PRO A 79 2.43 0.60 -3.47
N ALA A 80 2.53 1.63 -2.61
CA ALA A 80 1.39 2.52 -2.30
C ALA A 80 0.78 3.23 -3.52
N THR A 81 1.54 3.40 -4.60
CA THR A 81 1.04 3.93 -5.88
C THR A 81 0.03 3.00 -6.54
N GLU A 82 0.25 1.69 -6.44
CA GLU A 82 -0.66 0.68 -6.98
C GLU A 82 -1.92 0.58 -6.12
N VAL A 83 -1.79 0.68 -4.79
CA VAL A 83 -2.96 0.77 -3.89
C VAL A 83 -3.85 1.98 -4.24
N ARG A 84 -3.26 3.12 -4.61
CA ARG A 84 -4.03 4.28 -5.10
C ARG A 84 -4.71 4.00 -6.44
N ALA A 85 -4.08 3.24 -7.33
CA ALA A 85 -4.69 2.84 -8.59
C ALA A 85 -5.90 1.93 -8.34
N LEU A 86 -5.81 0.98 -7.41
CA LEU A 86 -6.94 0.12 -7.01
C LEU A 86 -8.12 0.92 -6.44
N LEU A 87 -7.83 1.93 -5.62
CA LEU A 87 -8.85 2.88 -5.13
C LEU A 87 -9.50 3.66 -6.28
N ALA A 88 -8.69 4.17 -7.21
CA ALA A 88 -9.17 4.94 -8.36
C ALA A 88 -10.00 4.06 -9.33
N ALA A 89 -9.67 2.78 -9.43
CA ALA A 89 -10.42 1.78 -10.20
C ALA A 89 -11.71 1.32 -9.51
N GLY A 90 -11.93 1.67 -8.23
CA GLY A 90 -13.08 1.23 -7.45
C GLY A 90 -12.98 -0.22 -6.95
N GLU A 91 -11.82 -0.86 -7.07
CA GLU A 91 -11.59 -2.23 -6.59
C GLU A 91 -11.43 -2.30 -5.06
N LEU A 92 -11.00 -1.19 -4.47
CA LEU A 92 -11.01 -0.98 -3.02
C LEU A 92 -11.94 0.17 -2.70
N SER A 93 -12.82 -0.03 -1.73
CA SER A 93 -13.74 1.02 -1.31
C SER A 93 -12.99 2.14 -0.60
N HIS A 94 -13.35 3.39 -0.93
CA HIS A 94 -12.77 4.55 -0.27
C HIS A 94 -13.44 4.79 1.09
N SER A 95 -12.65 5.13 2.11
CA SER A 95 -13.17 5.76 3.32
C SER A 95 -13.29 7.27 3.09
N ALA A 96 -14.28 7.92 3.73
CA ALA A 96 -14.43 9.38 3.67
C ALA A 96 -13.22 10.15 4.26
N ASN A 97 -12.31 9.46 4.94
CA ASN A 97 -11.15 10.05 5.57
C ASN A 97 -9.90 9.89 4.70
N ALA A 98 -9.46 11.00 4.13
CA ALA A 98 -8.25 11.06 3.30
C ALA A 98 -6.97 10.55 4.02
N THR A 99 -6.89 10.61 5.35
CA THR A 99 -5.74 10.08 6.11
C THR A 99 -5.74 8.56 6.20
N PHE A 100 -6.92 7.93 6.21
CA PHE A 100 -7.10 6.47 6.37
C PHE A 100 -8.01 5.94 5.27
N PRO A 101 -7.56 5.95 4.01
CA PRO A 101 -8.45 5.91 2.87
C PRO A 101 -9.03 4.52 2.56
N VAL A 102 -8.61 3.46 3.25
CA VAL A 102 -9.03 2.08 3.01
C VAL A 102 -9.30 1.35 4.31
N PHE A 103 -10.18 0.35 4.27
CA PHE A 103 -10.51 -0.47 5.42
C PHE A 103 -9.68 -1.76 5.46
N ARG A 104 -9.18 -2.11 6.64
CA ARG A 104 -8.27 -3.24 6.81
C ARG A 104 -8.84 -4.56 6.30
N ARG A 105 -10.08 -4.89 6.65
CA ARG A 105 -10.69 -6.18 6.29
C ARG A 105 -10.89 -6.29 4.78
N GLU A 106 -11.29 -5.21 4.12
CA GLU A 106 -11.42 -5.17 2.65
C GLU A 106 -10.06 -5.39 1.99
N VAL A 107 -9.00 -4.76 2.51
CA VAL A 107 -7.64 -4.95 1.98
C VAL A 107 -7.17 -6.39 2.17
N GLU A 108 -7.45 -7.00 3.32
CA GLU A 108 -7.11 -8.40 3.62
C GLU A 108 -7.90 -9.36 2.71
N GLN A 109 -9.21 -9.17 2.55
CA GLN A 109 -10.06 -9.95 1.65
C GLN A 109 -9.59 -9.82 0.19
N TYR A 110 -9.25 -8.61 -0.24
CA TYR A 110 -8.71 -8.38 -1.56
C TYR A 110 -7.37 -9.10 -1.74
N ALA A 111 -6.48 -9.07 -0.73
CA ALA A 111 -5.19 -9.78 -0.76
C ALA A 111 -5.36 -11.31 -0.85
N GLU A 112 -6.39 -11.85 -0.21
CA GLU A 112 -6.74 -13.27 -0.25
C GLU A 112 -7.29 -13.68 -1.63
N ALA A 113 -8.20 -12.89 -2.19
CA ALA A 113 -8.77 -13.12 -3.51
C ALA A 113 -7.77 -12.89 -4.66
N HIS A 114 -6.84 -11.94 -4.47
CA HIS A 114 -5.83 -11.55 -5.45
C HIS A 114 -4.45 -11.72 -4.82
N PRO A 115 -3.99 -12.99 -4.65
CA PRO A 115 -2.68 -13.25 -4.09
C PRO A 115 -1.65 -12.40 -4.83
N PRO A 116 -0.67 -11.84 -4.11
CA PRO A 116 0.32 -10.98 -4.74
C PRO A 116 0.92 -11.72 -5.92
N PRO A 117 1.08 -11.07 -7.09
CA PRO A 117 1.77 -11.71 -8.20
C PRO A 117 3.08 -12.21 -7.61
N VAL A 118 3.32 -13.52 -7.72
CA VAL A 118 4.54 -14.17 -7.22
C VAL A 118 5.66 -13.25 -7.69
N PRO A 119 6.46 -12.66 -6.77
CA PRO A 119 7.46 -11.69 -7.16
C PRO A 119 8.22 -12.38 -8.27
N SER A 120 8.13 -11.82 -9.48
CA SER A 120 8.72 -12.43 -10.65
C SER A 120 10.21 -12.46 -10.38
N SER A 121 10.66 -13.57 -9.81
CA SER A 121 12.05 -13.95 -9.68
C SER A 121 12.68 -14.13 -11.07
N ALA A 122 11.91 -13.94 -12.14
CA ALA A 122 12.34 -13.88 -13.52
C ALA A 122 12.97 -12.53 -13.92
N ARG A 123 13.54 -11.76 -12.99
CA ARG A 123 14.79 -11.06 -13.30
C ARG A 123 15.92 -11.97 -12.82
N PRO A 124 16.39 -12.93 -13.64
CA PRO A 124 17.45 -13.85 -13.25
C PRO A 124 18.63 -13.05 -12.69
N ALA A 125 18.88 -13.24 -11.40
CA ALA A 125 20.05 -12.77 -10.65
C ALA A 125 20.48 -11.30 -10.84
N GLN A 126 19.60 -10.37 -11.22
CA GLN A 126 20.01 -8.96 -11.39
C GLN A 126 20.44 -8.35 -10.05
N VAL A 127 21.63 -7.76 -10.01
CA VAL A 127 22.19 -7.10 -8.83
C VAL A 127 22.22 -5.58 -9.02
N ASN A 128 22.07 -4.84 -7.93
CA ASN A 128 22.15 -3.38 -7.97
C ASN A 128 23.62 -2.89 -8.01
N ALA A 129 23.83 -1.60 -8.29
CA ALA A 129 25.17 -1.01 -8.37
C ALA A 129 26.06 -1.18 -7.11
N LYS A 130 25.46 -1.30 -5.91
CA LYS A 130 26.21 -1.52 -4.67
C LYS A 130 26.72 -2.97 -4.60
N GLN A 131 25.88 -3.93 -4.98
CA GLN A 131 26.27 -5.34 -5.05
C GLN A 131 27.28 -5.58 -6.17
N ALA A 132 27.07 -5.00 -7.36
CA ALA A 132 28.00 -5.06 -8.48
C ALA A 132 29.40 -4.52 -8.11
N ALA A 133 29.45 -3.42 -7.36
CA ALA A 133 30.70 -2.87 -6.83
C ALA A 133 31.44 -3.87 -5.94
N GLY A 134 30.73 -4.57 -5.05
CA GLY A 134 31.31 -5.63 -4.22
C GLY A 134 31.84 -6.81 -5.05
N LEU A 135 31.09 -7.24 -6.07
CA LEU A 135 31.48 -8.36 -6.93
C LEU A 135 32.68 -8.05 -7.83
N LEU A 136 32.78 -6.82 -8.33
CA LEU A 136 33.88 -6.40 -9.21
C LEU A 136 35.11 -5.90 -8.43
N GLY A 137 35.01 -5.74 -7.10
CA GLY A 137 36.06 -5.11 -6.30
C GLY A 137 36.30 -3.63 -6.68
N LEU A 138 35.29 -2.95 -7.22
CA LEU A 138 35.39 -1.58 -7.70
C LEU A 138 34.55 -0.62 -6.85
N PRO A 139 34.96 0.65 -6.68
CA PRO A 139 34.10 1.65 -6.07
C PRO A 139 32.78 1.81 -6.83
N ARG A 140 31.66 1.96 -6.11
CA ARG A 140 30.32 2.15 -6.73
C ARG A 140 30.28 3.30 -7.74
N ARG A 141 31.02 4.39 -7.50
CA ARG A 141 31.11 5.52 -8.44
C ARG A 141 31.74 5.11 -9.77
N THR A 142 32.77 4.26 -9.74
CA THR A 142 33.43 3.71 -10.93
C THR A 142 32.49 2.80 -11.71
N VAL A 143 31.78 1.90 -11.02
CA VAL A 143 30.78 1.03 -11.67
C VAL A 143 29.69 1.85 -12.37
N LEU A 144 29.17 2.90 -11.71
CA LEU A 144 28.18 3.78 -12.31
C LEU A 144 28.73 4.59 -13.49
N ARG A 145 30.01 4.98 -13.45
CA ARG A 145 30.68 5.65 -14.56
C ARG A 145 30.80 4.70 -15.76
N LEU A 146 31.29 3.48 -15.55
CA LEU A 146 31.41 2.45 -16.61
C LEU A 146 30.04 2.11 -17.22
N ALA A 147 28.99 2.03 -16.41
CA ALA A 147 27.63 1.82 -16.87
C ALA A 147 27.13 2.98 -17.76
N ARG A 148 27.41 4.24 -17.38
CA ARG A 148 27.05 5.44 -18.16
C ARG A 148 27.82 5.51 -19.47
N GLU A 149 29.08 5.11 -19.46
CA GLU A 149 29.95 5.07 -20.64
C GLU A 149 29.66 3.85 -21.55
N GLY A 150 28.73 2.97 -21.16
CA GLY A 150 28.40 1.76 -21.92
C GLY A 150 29.46 0.66 -21.85
N ARG A 151 30.52 0.84 -21.07
CA ARG A 151 31.60 -0.16 -20.89
C ARG A 151 31.18 -1.34 -20.02
N LEU A 152 30.14 -1.19 -19.20
CA LEU A 152 29.58 -2.27 -18.40
C LEU A 152 28.11 -2.49 -18.79
N PRO A 153 27.76 -3.64 -19.42
CA PRO A 153 26.39 -3.90 -19.86
C PRO A 153 25.40 -3.91 -18.70
N CYS A 154 24.36 -3.08 -18.79
CA CYS A 154 23.38 -2.89 -17.73
C CYS A 154 22.01 -2.49 -18.29
N GLU A 155 20.99 -2.73 -17.48
CA GLU A 155 19.61 -2.29 -17.74
C GLU A 155 19.27 -1.13 -16.80
N ARG A 156 18.39 -0.23 -17.24
CA ARG A 156 17.85 0.84 -16.39
C ARG A 156 16.38 0.56 -16.09
N ASP A 157 16.00 0.65 -14.81
CA ASP A 157 14.58 0.60 -14.45
C ASP A 157 13.86 1.90 -14.80
N SER A 158 12.54 1.92 -14.66
CA SER A 158 11.69 3.10 -14.87
C SER A 158 12.02 4.27 -13.94
N ARG A 159 12.83 4.05 -12.90
CA ARG A 159 13.33 5.09 -11.98
C ARG A 159 14.77 5.50 -12.31
N GLY A 160 15.32 5.04 -13.45
CA GLY A 160 16.67 5.35 -13.91
C GLY A 160 17.79 4.64 -13.14
N ARG A 161 17.47 3.67 -12.27
CA ARG A 161 18.46 2.89 -11.51
C ARG A 161 19.05 1.79 -12.37
N TYR A 162 20.37 1.60 -12.25
CA TYR A 162 21.11 0.59 -12.99
C TYR A 162 21.02 -0.78 -12.33
N TRP A 163 20.73 -1.79 -13.15
CA TRP A 163 20.68 -3.20 -12.80
C TRP A 163 21.66 -3.97 -13.67
N PHE A 164 22.41 -4.87 -13.04
CA PHE A 164 23.49 -5.61 -13.68
C PHE A 164 23.19 -7.10 -13.62
N ARG A 165 23.44 -7.81 -14.71
CA ARG A 165 23.40 -9.28 -14.70
C ARG A 165 24.79 -9.81 -14.33
N PRO A 166 24.91 -10.81 -13.45
CA PRO A 166 26.19 -11.40 -13.07
C PRO A 166 27.01 -11.86 -14.27
N ASP A 167 26.35 -12.42 -15.30
CA ASP A 167 26.97 -12.86 -16.55
C ASP A 167 27.75 -11.72 -17.26
N HIS A 168 27.30 -10.47 -17.14
CA HIS A 168 27.97 -9.33 -17.76
C HIS A 168 29.30 -8.98 -17.08
N PHE A 169 29.51 -9.37 -15.83
CA PHE A 169 30.77 -9.13 -15.13
C PHE A 169 31.90 -9.96 -15.74
N ALA A 170 31.63 -11.20 -16.12
CA ALA A 170 32.61 -12.06 -16.78
C ALA A 170 33.06 -11.47 -18.14
N LEU A 171 32.12 -10.92 -18.91
CA LEU A 171 32.44 -10.24 -20.18
C LEU A 171 33.33 -9.01 -19.96
N TYR A 172 33.01 -8.19 -18.97
CA TYR A 172 33.81 -7.00 -18.63
C TYR A 172 35.23 -7.37 -18.17
N LEU A 173 35.37 -8.40 -17.32
CA LEU A 173 36.68 -8.85 -16.84
C LEU A 173 37.56 -9.36 -17.99
N ARG A 174 36.99 -10.16 -18.91
CA ARG A 174 37.69 -10.62 -20.12
C ARG A 174 38.14 -9.47 -21.02
N ALA A 175 37.27 -8.47 -21.24
CA ALA A 175 37.63 -7.29 -22.05
C ALA A 175 38.79 -6.52 -21.42
N ARG A 176 38.79 -6.37 -20.08
CA ARG A 176 39.86 -5.69 -19.36
C ARG A 176 41.20 -6.44 -19.41
N GLU A 177 41.17 -7.76 -19.30
CA GLU A 177 42.36 -8.60 -19.45
C GLU A 177 42.98 -8.48 -20.85
N ALA A 178 42.14 -8.43 -21.89
CA ALA A 178 42.59 -8.23 -23.27
C ALA A 178 43.24 -6.86 -23.49
N GLU A 179 42.68 -5.78 -22.93
CA GLU A 179 43.28 -4.44 -22.96
C GLU A 179 44.67 -4.43 -22.29
N GLN A 180 44.82 -5.09 -21.13
CA GLN A 180 46.11 -5.15 -20.42
C GLN A 180 47.18 -5.95 -21.17
N GLN A 181 46.81 -7.00 -21.90
CA GLN A 181 47.75 -7.77 -22.72
C GLN A 181 48.26 -6.98 -23.92
N GLN A 182 47.46 -6.05 -24.45
CA GLN A 182 47.86 -5.20 -25.58
C GLN A 182 48.86 -4.11 -25.14
N ASP A 183 48.68 -3.52 -23.95
CA ASP A 183 49.56 -2.46 -23.43
C ASP A 183 50.96 -2.96 -23.02
N VAL A 184 51.14 -4.25 -22.73
CA VAL A 184 52.44 -4.83 -22.33
C VAL A 184 53.27 -5.28 -23.54
N GLY A 185 52.65 -5.41 -24.72
CA GLY A 185 53.30 -5.86 -25.96
C GLY A 185 53.74 -4.73 -26.91
N ALA A 186 53.49 -3.47 -26.56
CA ALA A 186 53.86 -2.28 -27.32
C ALA A 186 55.04 -1.55 -26.68
#